data_AF-A0A7C6XSH9-F1
#
_entry.id   AF-A0A7C6XSH9-F1
#
_cell.length_a   1.000
_cell.length_b   1.000
_cell.length_c   1.000
_cell.angle_alpha   90.00
_cell.angle_beta   90.00
_cell.angle_gamma   90.00
#
_symmetry.space_group_name_H-M   'P 1'
#
loop_
_entity.id
_entity.type
_entity.pdbx_description
1 polymer ?
#
loop_
_entity_poly.entity_id
_entity_poly.type
_entity_poly.pdbx_seq_one_letter_code
_entity_poly.pdbx_strand_id
1 'polypeptide(L)'
;MTIDAIFAELETLESKLLWIDAERLLKTAIEAYPESEELKERLISVMFQLIRRNRPDYYREKLALEIGEALVKSSDNYEIINSVNRNLCFIEALHGNTEEAKKYYDRLPSLDATRELYAAYVMDGNELKAQLQRNIENYIIAAATTAKQLAFRESGEKACRLLEKTIDLYELLYEGDECGPYLSDMAVCALDIASIKAKCGDIEGSISSLERAVDLAERYNTSEDSGKRSSVFVDRIQRRANYGGTNIAEIIKDAVNTSDNFADVRRDERLKPILAKLS
;
A
#
# COMPACT_ATOMS: atom_id res chain seq x y z
N MET A 1 -28.07 -14.05 11.66
CA MET A 1 -27.12 -13.01 12.11
C MET A 1 -27.46 -11.75 11.35
N THR A 2 -27.56 -10.58 11.99
CA THR A 2 -27.81 -9.32 11.25
C THR A 2 -26.63 -8.97 10.36
N ILE A 3 -26.84 -8.12 9.35
CA ILE A 3 -25.77 -7.62 8.47
C ILE A 3 -24.67 -6.93 9.30
N ASP A 4 -25.03 -6.10 10.28
CA ASP A 4 -24.06 -5.44 11.16
C ASP A 4 -23.19 -6.43 11.94
N ALA A 5 -23.78 -7.52 12.45
CA ALA A 5 -23.04 -8.56 13.14
C ALA A 5 -22.12 -9.36 12.20
N ILE A 6 -22.53 -9.53 10.94
CA ILE A 6 -21.66 -10.11 9.89
C ILE A 6 -20.44 -9.22 9.66
N PHE A 7 -20.62 -7.90 9.54
CA PHE A 7 -19.50 -6.99 9.31
C PHE A 7 -18.55 -6.90 10.51
N ALA A 8 -19.07 -6.87 11.75
CA ALA A 8 -18.23 -6.89 12.94
C ALA A 8 -17.38 -8.18 13.06
N GLU A 9 -17.95 -9.33 12.72
CA GLU A 9 -17.21 -10.60 12.67
C GLU A 9 -16.18 -10.58 11.53
N LEU A 10 -16.55 -10.05 10.36
CA LEU A 10 -15.64 -9.92 9.22
C LEU A 10 -14.41 -9.08 9.57
N GLU A 11 -14.58 -7.93 10.22
CA GLU A 11 -13.46 -7.09 10.69
C GLU A 11 -12.53 -7.85 11.63
N THR A 12 -13.10 -8.68 12.52
CA THR A 12 -12.34 -9.53 13.44
C THR A 12 -11.53 -10.59 12.68
N LEU A 13 -12.08 -11.21 11.64
CA LEU A 13 -11.38 -12.19 10.82
C LEU A 13 -10.28 -11.54 9.97
N GLU A 14 -10.55 -10.39 9.36
CA GLU A 14 -9.60 -9.67 8.52
C GLU A 14 -8.41 -9.12 9.31
N SER A 15 -8.65 -8.58 10.51
CA SER A 15 -7.57 -8.13 11.40
C SER A 15 -6.63 -9.26 11.83
N LYS A 16 -7.13 -10.50 11.87
CA LYS A 16 -6.36 -11.72 12.14
C LYS A 16 -5.85 -12.41 10.87
N LEU A 17 -6.06 -11.82 9.70
CA LEU A 17 -5.68 -12.36 8.39
C LEU A 17 -6.30 -13.75 8.09
N LEU A 18 -7.47 -14.05 8.66
CA LEU A 18 -8.20 -15.31 8.48
C LEU A 18 -9.08 -15.26 7.23
N TRP A 19 -8.46 -15.06 6.07
CA TRP A 19 -9.14 -14.77 4.80
C TRP A 19 -10.06 -15.88 4.29
N ILE A 20 -9.72 -17.15 4.55
CA ILE A 20 -10.54 -18.31 4.15
C ILE A 20 -11.83 -18.39 4.96
N ASP A 21 -11.76 -18.06 6.25
CA ASP A 21 -12.95 -18.01 7.11
C ASP A 21 -13.81 -16.79 6.78
N ALA A 22 -13.18 -15.64 6.49
CA ALA A 22 -13.87 -14.45 5.98
C ALA A 22 -14.65 -14.73 4.69
N GLU A 23 -14.05 -15.44 3.73
CA GLU A 23 -14.72 -15.85 2.50
C GLU A 23 -15.93 -16.76 2.78
N ARG A 24 -15.76 -17.74 3.67
CA ARG A 24 -16.83 -18.69 4.03
C ARG A 24 -18.00 -17.96 4.68
N LEU A 25 -17.72 -17.06 5.62
CA LEU A 25 -18.71 -16.22 6.28
C LEU A 25 -19.53 -15.42 5.25
N LEU A 26 -18.84 -14.77 4.31
CA LEU A 26 -19.49 -13.93 3.29
C LEU A 26 -20.32 -14.75 2.30
N LYS A 27 -19.87 -15.93 1.88
CA LYS A 27 -20.66 -16.83 1.03
C LYS A 27 -21.98 -17.24 1.70
N THR A 28 -21.92 -17.66 2.97
CA THR A 28 -23.13 -17.98 3.73
C THR A 28 -24.02 -16.75 3.96
N ALA A 29 -23.43 -15.58 4.18
CA ALA A 29 -24.18 -14.34 4.35
C ALA A 29 -24.94 -13.94 3.07
N ILE A 30 -24.33 -14.11 1.89
CA ILE A 30 -24.97 -13.81 0.60
C ILE A 30 -26.13 -14.77 0.31
N GLU A 31 -26.07 -16.03 0.75
CA GLU A 31 -27.22 -16.94 0.65
C GLU A 31 -28.42 -16.45 1.48
N ALA A 32 -28.16 -15.87 2.66
CA ALA A 32 -29.19 -15.31 3.53
C ALA A 32 -29.67 -13.91 3.10
N TYR A 33 -28.80 -13.14 2.45
CA TYR A 33 -29.02 -11.75 2.03
C TYR A 33 -28.60 -11.53 0.56
N PRO A 34 -29.28 -12.19 -0.40
CA PRO A 34 -28.83 -12.22 -1.79
C PRO A 34 -28.88 -10.86 -2.50
N GLU A 35 -29.64 -9.90 -1.97
CA GLU A 35 -29.76 -8.55 -2.54
C GLU A 35 -28.72 -7.56 -1.98
N SER A 36 -27.94 -7.92 -0.95
CA SER A 36 -26.95 -6.99 -0.40
C SER A 36 -25.76 -6.85 -1.35
N GLU A 37 -25.63 -5.66 -1.94
CA GLU A 37 -24.51 -5.30 -2.78
C GLU A 37 -23.23 -5.16 -1.96
N GLU A 38 -23.31 -4.68 -0.72
CA GLU A 38 -22.16 -4.52 0.17
C GLU A 38 -21.52 -5.87 0.49
N LEU A 39 -22.32 -6.90 0.82
CA LEU A 39 -21.78 -8.23 1.11
C LEU A 39 -21.10 -8.85 -0.12
N LYS A 40 -21.65 -8.63 -1.32
CA LYS A 40 -21.06 -9.09 -2.58
C LYS A 40 -19.74 -8.37 -2.89
N GLU A 41 -19.70 -7.04 -2.73
CA GLU A 41 -18.48 -6.24 -2.87
C GLU A 41 -17.39 -6.70 -1.92
N ARG A 42 -17.75 -6.93 -0.64
CA ARG A 42 -16.82 -7.44 0.37
C ARG A 42 -16.32 -8.84 0.04
N LEU A 43 -17.17 -9.72 -0.50
CA LEU A 43 -16.72 -11.04 -0.97
C LEU A 43 -15.69 -10.92 -2.09
N ILE A 44 -15.90 -10.03 -3.07
CA ILE A 44 -14.92 -9.76 -4.13
C ILE A 44 -13.59 -9.26 -3.53
N SER A 45 -13.64 -8.35 -2.56
CA SER A 45 -12.46 -7.83 -1.87
C SER A 45 -11.67 -8.93 -1.14
N VAL A 46 -12.37 -9.82 -0.41
CA VAL A 46 -11.74 -10.97 0.26
C VAL A 46 -11.16 -11.97 -0.74
N MET A 47 -11.88 -12.28 -1.82
CA MET A 47 -11.36 -13.14 -2.89
C MET A 47 -10.11 -12.55 -3.54
N PHE A 48 -10.08 -11.24 -3.81
CA PHE A 48 -8.88 -10.55 -4.29
C PHE A 48 -7.69 -10.75 -3.33
N GLN A 49 -7.91 -10.64 -2.02
CA GLN A 49 -6.87 -10.87 -1.02
C GLN A 49 -6.34 -12.31 -1.03
N LEU A 50 -7.20 -13.30 -1.28
CA LEU A 50 -6.83 -14.72 -1.40
C LEU A 50 -6.06 -15.00 -2.70
N ILE A 51 -6.60 -14.56 -3.85
CA ILE A 51 -5.98 -14.70 -5.18
C ILE A 51 -4.57 -14.08 -5.16
N ARG A 52 -4.41 -12.90 -4.57
CA ARG A 52 -3.10 -12.23 -4.49
C ARG A 52 -2.05 -13.07 -3.76
N ARG A 53 -2.45 -13.87 -2.76
CA ARG A 53 -1.57 -14.65 -1.88
C ARG A 53 -1.33 -16.09 -2.36
N ASN A 54 -2.27 -16.68 -3.10
CA ASN A 54 -2.21 -18.08 -3.49
C ASN A 54 -2.48 -18.21 -4.99
N ARG A 55 -1.44 -18.07 -5.82
CA ARG A 55 -1.58 -18.13 -7.28
C ARG A 55 -1.13 -19.48 -7.85
N PRO A 56 -1.80 -19.98 -8.91
CA PRO A 56 -3.05 -19.48 -9.52
C PRO A 56 -4.32 -19.91 -8.76
N ASP A 57 -5.42 -19.13 -8.81
CA ASP A 57 -6.72 -19.46 -8.18
C ASP A 57 -7.92 -19.15 -9.11
N TYR A 58 -7.96 -19.88 -10.22
CA TYR A 58 -8.93 -19.70 -11.30
C TYR A 58 -10.40 -19.77 -10.84
N TYR A 59 -10.68 -20.50 -9.75
CA TYR A 59 -12.04 -20.61 -9.23
C TYR A 59 -12.51 -19.28 -8.62
N ARG A 60 -11.71 -18.70 -7.71
CA ARG A 60 -12.05 -17.41 -7.09
C ARG A 60 -12.02 -16.28 -8.08
N GLU A 61 -11.11 -16.32 -9.05
CA GLU A 61 -11.04 -15.36 -10.13
C GLU A 61 -12.34 -15.32 -10.93
N LYS A 62 -12.76 -16.48 -11.47
CA LYS A 62 -13.99 -16.56 -12.26
C LYS A 62 -15.21 -16.09 -11.45
N LEU A 63 -15.32 -16.52 -10.19
CA LEU A 63 -16.42 -16.11 -9.32
C LEU A 63 -16.40 -14.59 -9.04
N ALA A 64 -15.22 -14.00 -8.80
CA ALA A 64 -15.08 -12.56 -8.59
C ALA A 64 -15.50 -11.76 -9.82
N LEU A 65 -15.09 -12.19 -11.01
CA LEU A 65 -15.45 -11.58 -12.29
C LEU A 65 -16.97 -11.66 -12.52
N GLU A 66 -17.58 -12.82 -12.30
CA GLU A 66 -19.02 -13.03 -12.49
C GLU A 66 -19.86 -12.14 -11.56
N ILE A 67 -19.56 -12.14 -10.26
CA ILE A 67 -20.28 -11.30 -9.28
C ILE A 67 -20.02 -9.82 -9.56
N GLY A 68 -18.77 -9.45 -9.87
CA GLY A 68 -18.38 -8.07 -10.10
C GLY A 68 -19.02 -7.45 -11.33
N GLU A 69 -19.04 -8.17 -12.46
CA GLU A 69 -19.71 -7.70 -13.68
C GLU A 69 -21.23 -7.57 -13.50
N ALA A 70 -21.85 -8.44 -12.68
CA ALA A 70 -23.26 -8.29 -12.34
C ALA A 70 -23.49 -7.01 -11.52
N LEU A 71 -22.70 -6.78 -10.47
CA LEU A 71 -22.81 -5.58 -9.62
C LEU A 71 -22.61 -4.29 -10.41
N VAL A 72 -21.59 -4.21 -11.27
CA VAL A 72 -21.30 -3.00 -12.07
C VAL A 72 -22.47 -2.65 -13.01
N LYS A 73 -23.27 -3.64 -13.43
CA LYS A 73 -24.42 -3.42 -14.33
C LYS A 73 -25.70 -3.05 -13.58
N SER A 74 -25.86 -3.52 -12.34
CA SER A 74 -27.12 -3.37 -11.58
C SER A 74 -27.10 -2.29 -10.51
N SER A 75 -25.92 -1.97 -9.97
CA SER A 75 -25.78 -1.04 -8.86
C SER A 75 -25.83 0.40 -9.35
N ASP A 76 -26.50 1.27 -8.58
CA ASP A 76 -26.42 2.73 -8.70
C ASP A 76 -25.43 3.32 -7.68
N ASN A 77 -24.82 2.49 -6.83
CA ASN A 77 -23.87 2.93 -5.81
C ASN A 77 -22.47 3.09 -6.41
N TYR A 78 -22.11 4.34 -6.67
CA TYR A 78 -20.84 4.70 -7.29
C TYR A 78 -19.60 4.22 -6.49
N GLU A 79 -19.66 4.18 -5.16
CA GLU A 79 -18.53 3.69 -4.35
C GLU A 79 -18.32 2.18 -4.53
N ILE A 80 -19.41 1.41 -4.59
CA ILE A 80 -19.37 -0.04 -4.88
C ILE A 80 -18.84 -0.28 -6.29
N ILE A 81 -19.37 0.43 -7.30
CA ILE A 81 -18.94 0.30 -8.70
C ILE A 81 -17.44 0.54 -8.84
N ASN A 82 -16.92 1.60 -8.21
CA ASN A 82 -15.50 1.92 -8.25
C ASN A 82 -14.64 0.87 -7.53
N SER A 83 -15.07 0.42 -6.35
CA SER A 83 -14.33 -0.61 -5.60
C SER A 83 -14.26 -1.92 -6.37
N VAL A 84 -15.37 -2.34 -6.98
CA VAL A 84 -15.44 -3.54 -7.82
C VAL A 84 -14.55 -3.38 -9.04
N ASN A 85 -14.69 -2.32 -9.84
CA ASN A 85 -13.85 -2.10 -11.02
C ASN A 85 -12.35 -2.10 -10.68
N ARG A 86 -11.96 -1.49 -9.54
CA ARG A 86 -10.57 -1.56 -9.05
C ARG A 86 -10.15 -3.00 -8.81
N ASN A 87 -10.93 -3.79 -8.06
CA ASN A 87 -10.58 -5.18 -7.74
C ASN A 87 -10.51 -6.06 -9.01
N LEU A 88 -11.45 -5.91 -9.95
CA LEU A 88 -11.46 -6.66 -11.21
C LEU A 88 -10.25 -6.29 -12.09
N CYS A 89 -9.92 -4.99 -12.21
CA CYS A 89 -8.72 -4.53 -12.89
C CYS A 89 -7.46 -5.21 -12.34
N PHE A 90 -7.32 -5.29 -11.02
CA PHE A 90 -6.19 -5.98 -10.41
C PHE A 90 -6.21 -7.48 -10.70
N ILE A 91 -7.35 -8.17 -10.52
CA ILE A 91 -7.46 -9.62 -10.74
C ILE A 91 -7.02 -10.01 -12.16
N GLU A 92 -7.46 -9.27 -13.18
CA GLU A 92 -7.04 -9.50 -14.57
C GLU A 92 -5.55 -9.21 -14.79
N ALA A 93 -5.06 -8.09 -14.24
CA ALA A 93 -3.65 -7.71 -14.36
C ALA A 93 -2.72 -8.75 -13.71
N LEU A 94 -3.13 -9.36 -12.59
CA LEU A 94 -2.36 -10.39 -11.90
C LEU A 94 -2.13 -11.65 -12.75
N HIS A 95 -2.96 -11.89 -13.77
CA HIS A 95 -2.88 -13.03 -14.69
C HIS A 95 -2.32 -12.68 -16.06
N GLY A 96 -1.85 -11.44 -16.24
CA GLY A 96 -1.30 -10.97 -17.51
C GLY A 96 -2.35 -10.61 -18.56
N ASN A 97 -3.64 -10.62 -18.21
CA ASN A 97 -4.75 -10.26 -19.10
C ASN A 97 -4.86 -8.74 -19.24
N THR A 98 -3.82 -8.12 -19.81
CA THR A 98 -3.63 -6.67 -19.82
C THR A 98 -4.79 -5.92 -20.51
N GLU A 99 -5.31 -6.45 -21.61
CA GLU A 99 -6.42 -5.83 -22.34
C GLU A 99 -7.74 -5.90 -21.55
N GLU A 100 -8.00 -6.99 -20.83
CA GLU A 100 -9.20 -7.09 -19.97
C GLU A 100 -9.07 -6.17 -18.75
N ALA A 101 -7.90 -6.14 -18.11
CA ALA A 101 -7.62 -5.21 -17.02
C ALA A 101 -7.87 -3.75 -17.44
N LYS A 102 -7.48 -3.40 -18.67
CA LYS A 102 -7.67 -2.05 -19.22
C LYS A 102 -9.15 -1.65 -19.32
N LYS A 103 -10.05 -2.59 -19.66
CA LYS A 103 -11.50 -2.29 -19.70
C LYS A 103 -12.04 -1.85 -18.35
N TYR A 104 -11.57 -2.46 -17.26
CA TYR A 104 -11.95 -2.07 -15.91
C TYR A 104 -11.28 -0.76 -15.48
N TYR A 105 -10.00 -0.58 -15.85
CA TYR A 105 -9.28 0.68 -15.63
C TYR A 105 -9.99 1.88 -16.27
N ASP A 106 -10.44 1.76 -17.52
CA ASP A 106 -11.11 2.84 -18.26
C ASP A 106 -12.48 3.24 -17.63
N ARG A 107 -13.02 2.43 -16.71
CA ARG A 107 -14.26 2.73 -15.95
C ARG A 107 -13.99 3.49 -14.66
N LEU A 108 -12.74 3.57 -14.20
CA LEU A 108 -12.39 4.27 -12.95
C LEU A 108 -12.38 5.79 -13.16
N PRO A 109 -12.73 6.58 -12.13
CA PRO A 109 -12.61 8.03 -12.21
C PRO A 109 -11.16 8.46 -12.38
N SER A 110 -10.95 9.55 -13.11
CA SER A 110 -9.70 10.30 -13.05
C SER A 110 -9.58 11.02 -11.70
N LEU A 111 -8.36 11.41 -11.32
CA LEU A 111 -8.13 12.23 -10.13
C LEU A 111 -8.94 13.54 -10.17
N ASP A 112 -9.11 14.13 -11.36
CA ASP A 112 -9.87 15.37 -11.59
C ASP A 112 -11.38 15.24 -11.36
N ALA A 113 -11.89 14.01 -11.33
CA ALA A 113 -13.29 13.69 -11.08
C ALA A 113 -13.55 13.21 -9.64
N THR A 114 -12.57 13.34 -8.74
CA THR A 114 -12.70 12.88 -7.35
C THR A 114 -13.37 13.89 -6.44
N ARG A 115 -14.13 13.42 -5.45
CA ARG A 115 -14.81 14.28 -4.45
C ARG A 115 -13.83 15.13 -3.65
N GLU A 116 -12.61 14.63 -3.49
CA GLU A 116 -11.53 15.29 -2.77
C GLU A 116 -11.26 16.69 -3.36
N LEU A 117 -11.26 16.83 -4.69
CA LEU A 117 -11.06 18.13 -5.34
C LEU A 117 -12.20 19.13 -5.12
N TYR A 118 -13.42 18.64 -4.87
CA TYR A 118 -14.60 19.49 -4.72
C TYR A 118 -14.97 19.78 -3.26
N ALA A 119 -14.25 19.21 -2.30
CA ALA A 119 -14.49 19.40 -0.87
C ALA A 119 -14.57 20.90 -0.48
N ALA A 120 -13.71 21.74 -1.07
CA ALA A 120 -13.67 23.18 -0.80
C ALA A 120 -14.95 23.94 -1.17
N TYR A 121 -15.81 23.36 -2.01
CA TYR A 121 -17.07 23.99 -2.42
C TYR A 121 -18.26 23.59 -1.55
N VAL A 122 -18.14 22.51 -0.76
CA VAL A 122 -19.27 21.89 -0.07
C VAL A 122 -19.08 21.71 1.44
N MET A 123 -17.85 21.87 1.94
CA MET A 123 -17.51 21.79 3.37
C MET A 123 -17.03 23.15 3.88
N ASP A 124 -17.10 23.37 5.19
CA ASP A 124 -16.58 24.57 5.84
C ASP A 124 -15.83 24.28 7.16
N GLY A 125 -15.24 25.33 7.74
CA GLY A 125 -14.63 25.30 9.06
C GLY A 125 -13.60 24.17 9.28
N ASN A 126 -13.73 23.49 10.43
CA ASN A 126 -12.82 22.42 10.83
C ASN A 126 -12.99 21.14 9.97
N GLU A 127 -14.19 20.90 9.44
CA GLU A 127 -14.45 19.78 8.54
C GLU A 127 -13.67 19.94 7.24
N LEU A 128 -13.78 21.13 6.62
CA LEU A 128 -13.01 21.45 5.42
C LEU A 128 -11.50 21.37 5.69
N LYS A 129 -11.02 21.93 6.81
CA LYS A 129 -9.61 21.85 7.18
C LYS A 129 -9.13 20.39 7.22
N ALA A 130 -9.84 19.53 7.95
CA ALA A 130 -9.49 18.12 8.06
C ALA A 130 -9.54 17.40 6.70
N GLN A 131 -10.50 17.73 5.84
CA GLN A 131 -10.57 17.17 4.50
C GLN A 131 -9.40 17.61 3.61
N LEU A 132 -9.05 18.90 3.61
CA LEU A 132 -7.92 19.41 2.81
C LEU A 132 -6.59 18.79 3.23
N GLN A 133 -6.37 18.58 4.54
CA GLN A 133 -5.18 17.90 5.03
C GLN A 133 -5.12 16.44 4.57
N ARG A 134 -6.25 15.71 4.64
CA ARG A 134 -6.35 14.35 4.08
C ARG A 134 -6.10 14.31 2.57
N ASN A 135 -6.58 15.32 1.84
CA ASN A 135 -6.34 15.41 0.40
C ASN A 135 -4.85 15.56 0.10
N ILE A 136 -4.15 16.47 0.80
CA ILE A 136 -2.71 16.68 0.62
C ILE A 136 -1.93 15.39 0.92
N GLU A 137 -2.25 14.72 2.03
CA GLU A 137 -1.66 13.43 2.38
C GLU A 137 -1.85 12.40 1.24
N ASN A 138 -3.08 12.26 0.74
CA ASN A 138 -3.39 11.33 -0.35
C ASN A 138 -2.65 11.67 -1.65
N TYR A 139 -2.50 12.95 -2.00
CA TYR A 139 -1.78 13.36 -3.20
C TYR A 139 -0.28 13.09 -3.08
N ILE A 140 0.32 13.33 -1.91
CA ILE A 140 1.72 12.99 -1.67
C ILE A 140 1.94 11.48 -1.79
N ILE A 141 1.08 10.66 -1.18
CA ILE A 141 1.16 9.19 -1.28
C ILE A 141 1.01 8.73 -2.73
N ALA A 142 0.06 9.30 -3.47
CA ALA A 142 -0.17 8.97 -4.87
C ALA A 142 1.07 9.30 -5.72
N ALA A 143 1.61 10.51 -5.57
CA ALA A 143 2.82 10.94 -6.28
C ALA A 143 4.03 10.05 -5.94
N ALA A 144 4.24 9.75 -4.65
CA ALA A 144 5.33 8.89 -4.19
C ALA A 144 5.18 7.46 -4.74
N THR A 145 3.98 6.88 -4.71
CA THR A 145 3.69 5.56 -5.26
C THR A 145 3.97 5.52 -6.77
N THR A 146 3.51 6.53 -7.52
CA THR A 146 3.76 6.63 -8.96
C THR A 146 5.25 6.80 -9.26
N ALA A 147 5.97 7.64 -8.52
CA ALA A 147 7.40 7.84 -8.66
C ALA A 147 8.19 6.53 -8.43
N LYS A 148 7.84 5.77 -7.39
CA LYS A 148 8.42 4.44 -7.11
C LYS A 148 8.14 3.45 -8.22
N GLN A 149 6.90 3.39 -8.72
CA GLN A 149 6.56 2.53 -9.86
C GLN A 149 7.31 2.91 -11.13
N LEU A 150 7.55 4.20 -11.37
CA LEU A 150 8.39 4.66 -12.46
C LEU A 150 9.85 4.25 -12.25
N ALA A 151 10.38 4.36 -11.03
CA ALA A 151 11.74 3.93 -10.70
C ALA A 151 12.00 2.47 -11.06
N PHE A 152 11.04 1.58 -10.79
CA PHE A 152 11.14 0.15 -11.14
C PHE A 152 11.08 -0.16 -12.65
N ARG A 153 10.77 0.83 -13.48
CA ARG A 153 10.83 0.75 -14.95
C ARG A 153 12.08 1.41 -15.52
N GLU A 154 12.89 2.02 -14.66
CA GLU A 154 14.15 2.66 -15.00
C GLU A 154 15.32 1.84 -14.44
N SER A 155 16.55 2.25 -14.71
CA SER A 155 17.75 1.57 -14.21
C SER A 155 18.84 2.55 -13.79
N GLY A 156 19.78 2.05 -12.98
CA GLY A 156 20.94 2.79 -12.50
C GLY A 156 20.57 4.12 -11.82
N GLU A 157 21.31 5.16 -12.17
CA GLU A 157 21.19 6.49 -11.55
C GLU A 157 19.79 7.11 -11.66
N LYS A 158 19.09 6.88 -12.78
CA LYS A 158 17.74 7.44 -12.96
C LYS A 158 16.73 6.78 -12.01
N ALA A 159 16.84 5.47 -11.78
CA ALA A 159 16.03 4.77 -10.79
C ALA A 159 16.35 5.27 -9.37
N CYS A 160 17.64 5.42 -9.03
CA CYS A 160 18.05 5.99 -7.73
C CYS A 160 17.46 7.39 -7.51
N ARG A 161 17.56 8.28 -8.49
CA ARG A 161 17.01 9.65 -8.38
C ARG A 161 15.49 9.69 -8.20
N LEU A 162 14.76 8.75 -8.82
CA LEU A 162 13.31 8.65 -8.63
C LEU A 162 12.95 8.13 -7.23
N LEU A 163 13.72 7.19 -6.69
CA LEU A 163 13.56 6.70 -5.32
C LEU A 163 13.90 7.79 -4.30
N GLU A 164 14.95 8.58 -4.52
CA GLU A 164 15.27 9.75 -3.69
C GLU A 164 14.13 10.77 -3.72
N LYS A 165 13.59 11.08 -4.91
CA LYS A 165 12.40 11.95 -5.03
C LYS A 165 11.16 11.37 -4.35
N THR A 166 11.04 10.05 -4.28
CA THR A 166 9.97 9.38 -3.53
C THR A 166 10.13 9.62 -2.03
N ILE A 167 11.37 9.55 -1.52
CA ILE A 167 11.67 9.87 -0.13
C ILE A 167 11.38 11.35 0.16
N ASP A 168 11.86 12.28 -0.69
CA ASP A 168 11.59 13.72 -0.56
C ASP A 168 10.08 14.03 -0.45
N LEU A 169 9.25 13.31 -1.22
CA LEU A 169 7.79 13.49 -1.19
C LEU A 169 7.20 13.08 0.16
N TYR A 170 7.61 11.93 0.72
CA TYR A 170 7.16 11.52 2.04
C TYR A 170 7.67 12.45 3.14
N GLU A 171 8.88 13.01 3.00
CA GLU A 171 9.45 13.98 3.95
C GLU A 171 8.60 15.25 4.06
N LEU A 172 7.84 15.65 3.03
CA LEU A 172 6.90 16.78 3.12
C LEU A 172 5.82 16.59 4.20
N LEU A 173 5.54 15.34 4.60
CA LEU A 173 4.56 15.03 5.64
C LEU A 173 5.14 15.15 7.06
N TYR A 174 6.42 15.48 7.20
CA TYR A 174 7.13 15.52 8.48
C TYR A 174 7.88 16.84 8.66
N GLU A 175 8.03 17.28 9.90
CA GLU A 175 8.88 18.42 10.28
C GLU A 175 9.98 17.98 11.24
N GLY A 176 11.23 18.33 10.96
CA GLY A 176 12.38 17.97 11.80
C GLY A 176 12.54 16.45 11.97
N ASP A 177 12.73 16.00 13.21
CA ASP A 177 12.95 14.58 13.56
C ASP A 177 11.65 13.78 13.72
N GLU A 178 10.52 14.31 13.23
CA GLU A 178 9.22 13.63 13.32
C GLU A 178 9.24 12.22 12.70
N CYS A 179 8.38 11.35 13.23
CA CYS A 179 8.25 9.96 12.82
C CYS A 179 6.82 9.65 12.37
N GLY A 180 6.65 8.77 11.39
CA GLY A 180 5.32 8.35 10.96
C GLY A 180 5.27 7.09 10.10
N PRO A 181 4.06 6.70 9.63
CA PRO A 181 3.85 5.44 8.94
C PRO A 181 4.70 5.29 7.67
N TYR A 182 4.96 6.41 6.98
CA TYR A 182 5.73 6.42 5.74
C TYR A 182 7.24 6.28 5.92
N LEU A 183 7.76 6.31 7.16
CA LEU A 183 9.18 5.95 7.40
C LEU A 183 9.50 4.53 6.93
N SER A 184 8.52 3.62 7.01
CA SER A 184 8.67 2.26 6.49
C SER A 184 8.84 2.25 4.96
N ASP A 185 8.05 3.03 4.23
CA ASP A 185 8.16 3.18 2.77
C ASP A 185 9.48 3.85 2.37
N MET A 186 9.91 4.88 3.12
CA MET A 186 11.19 5.55 2.91
C MET A 186 12.38 4.60 3.14
N ALA A 187 12.33 3.77 4.20
CA ALA A 187 13.35 2.77 4.49
C ALA A 187 13.47 1.74 3.35
N VAL A 188 12.34 1.29 2.80
CA VAL A 188 12.34 0.39 1.63
C VAL A 188 12.94 1.10 0.41
N CYS A 189 12.62 2.37 0.16
CA CYS A 189 13.22 3.11 -0.96
C CYS A 189 14.74 3.26 -0.80
N ALA A 190 15.24 3.52 0.41
CA ALA A 190 16.67 3.58 0.71
C ALA A 190 17.36 2.21 0.51
N LEU A 191 16.69 1.12 0.88
CA LEU A 191 17.16 -0.25 0.61
C LEU A 191 17.21 -0.56 -0.90
N ASP A 192 16.19 -0.14 -1.66
CA ASP A 192 16.14 -0.30 -3.11
C ASP A 192 17.29 0.48 -3.78
N ILE A 193 17.58 1.71 -3.33
CA ILE A 193 18.73 2.50 -3.78
C ILE A 193 20.04 1.76 -3.47
N ALA A 194 20.19 1.22 -2.26
CA ALA A 194 21.37 0.46 -1.88
C ALA A 194 21.59 -0.75 -2.81
N SER A 195 20.51 -1.50 -3.08
CA SER A 195 20.54 -2.67 -3.98
C SER A 195 20.97 -2.29 -5.40
N ILE A 196 20.44 -1.18 -5.93
CA ILE A 196 20.82 -0.68 -7.27
C ILE A 196 22.31 -0.27 -7.29
N LYS A 197 22.78 0.47 -6.28
CA LYS A 197 24.19 0.89 -6.18
C LYS A 197 25.13 -0.31 -6.04
N ALA A 198 24.79 -1.28 -5.20
CA ALA A 198 25.55 -2.52 -5.04
C ALA A 198 25.66 -3.29 -6.36
N LYS A 199 24.55 -3.43 -7.09
CA LYS A 199 24.53 -4.05 -8.42
C LYS A 199 25.41 -3.32 -9.44
N CYS A 200 25.55 -2.00 -9.30
CA CYS A 200 26.44 -1.19 -10.13
C CYS A 200 27.92 -1.20 -9.66
N GLY A 201 28.26 -1.92 -8.59
CA GLY A 201 29.60 -1.96 -8.01
C GLY A 201 29.94 -0.76 -7.12
N ASP A 202 28.99 0.12 -6.84
CA ASP A 202 29.15 1.25 -5.93
C ASP A 202 28.93 0.80 -4.48
N ILE A 203 29.97 0.21 -3.89
CA ILE A 203 29.93 -0.31 -2.52
C ILE A 203 29.76 0.82 -1.50
N GLU A 204 30.47 1.94 -1.68
CA GLU A 204 30.38 3.12 -0.80
C GLU A 204 28.96 3.67 -0.76
N GLY A 205 28.39 3.94 -1.93
CA GLY A 205 27.04 4.46 -2.03
C GLY A 205 25.99 3.44 -1.55
N SER A 206 26.22 2.14 -1.74
CA SER A 206 25.36 1.11 -1.17
C SER A 206 25.39 1.12 0.36
N ILE A 207 26.57 1.19 0.97
CA ILE A 207 26.72 1.23 2.45
C ILE A 207 26.04 2.46 3.02
N SER A 208 26.26 3.64 2.43
CA SER A 208 25.60 4.89 2.84
C SER A 208 24.07 4.79 2.75
N SER A 209 23.55 4.14 1.71
CA SER A 209 22.10 3.99 1.52
C SER A 209 21.51 2.96 2.48
N LEU A 210 22.25 1.89 2.82
CA LEU A 210 21.86 0.94 3.88
C LEU A 210 21.82 1.59 5.25
N GLU A 211 22.80 2.44 5.58
CA GLU A 211 22.79 3.19 6.83
C GLU A 211 21.53 4.06 6.96
N ARG A 212 21.15 4.76 5.88
CA ARG A 212 19.90 5.53 5.83
C ARG A 212 18.66 4.64 5.98
N ALA A 213 18.63 3.48 5.33
CA ALA A 213 17.51 2.53 5.45
C ALA A 213 17.33 2.04 6.89
N VAL A 214 18.44 1.76 7.58
CA VAL A 214 18.45 1.33 8.99
C VAL A 214 18.01 2.44 9.92
N ASP A 215 18.50 3.68 9.74
CA ASP A 215 18.08 4.83 10.55
C ASP A 215 16.57 5.06 10.47
N LEU A 216 16.01 5.01 9.26
CA LEU A 216 14.57 5.14 9.03
C LEU A 216 13.77 3.99 9.69
N ALA A 217 14.29 2.77 9.63
CA ALA A 217 13.69 1.61 10.29
C ALA A 217 13.72 1.70 11.82
N GLU A 218 14.82 2.18 12.41
CA GLU A 218 14.92 2.42 13.85
C GLU A 218 13.94 3.51 14.30
N ARG A 219 13.88 4.64 13.57
CA ARG A 219 12.93 5.72 13.84
C ARG A 219 11.48 5.26 13.76
N TYR A 220 11.17 4.37 12.82
CA TYR A 220 9.84 3.77 12.72
C TYR A 220 9.51 2.91 13.96
N ASN A 221 10.43 2.04 14.38
CA ASN A 221 10.22 1.13 15.51
C ASN A 221 10.20 1.83 16.88
N THR A 222 10.98 2.90 17.03
CA THR A 222 11.07 3.69 18.27
C THR A 222 10.00 4.77 18.38
N SER A 223 9.20 4.97 17.33
CA SER A 223 8.06 5.87 17.41
C SER A 223 6.98 5.27 18.32
N GLU A 224 7.02 5.66 19.60
CA GLU A 224 5.84 5.54 20.47
C GLU A 224 4.64 6.24 19.79
N ASP A 225 3.45 5.90 20.27
CA ASP A 225 2.14 6.40 19.83
C ASP A 225 1.97 7.90 20.14
N SER A 226 2.91 8.71 19.66
CA SER A 226 3.03 10.15 19.88
C SER A 226 1.91 10.82 19.09
N GLY A 227 0.77 10.98 19.75
CA GLY A 227 -0.48 11.53 19.23
C GLY A 227 -0.45 13.00 18.77
N LYS A 228 0.70 13.53 18.35
CA LYS A 228 0.86 14.84 17.72
C LYS A 228 2.01 14.76 16.72
N ARG A 229 1.67 14.68 15.44
CA ARG A 229 2.62 14.66 14.32
C ARG A 229 2.09 15.70 13.35
N SER A 230 2.72 16.87 13.31
CA SER A 230 2.18 18.02 12.60
C SER A 230 3.20 18.59 11.64
N SER A 231 3.03 18.28 10.35
CA SER A 231 3.64 19.06 9.27
C SER A 231 2.81 20.31 9.00
N VAL A 232 3.39 21.32 8.35
CA VAL A 232 2.64 22.47 7.82
C VAL A 232 1.43 22.01 6.99
N PHE A 233 1.53 20.85 6.33
CA PHE A 233 0.46 20.29 5.51
C PHE A 233 -0.57 19.46 6.26
N VAL A 234 -0.22 18.82 7.38
CA VAL A 234 -1.09 17.85 8.06
C VAL A 234 -0.98 17.98 9.58
N ASP A 235 -2.09 18.21 10.27
CA ASP A 235 -2.10 18.33 11.74
C ASP A 235 -1.85 16.98 12.43
N ARG A 236 -2.26 15.87 11.79
CA ARG A 236 -2.11 14.48 12.24
C ARG A 236 -2.11 13.51 11.07
N ILE A 237 -1.10 12.64 11.00
CA ILE A 237 -1.10 11.47 10.12
C ILE A 237 -1.69 10.28 10.90
N GLN A 238 -2.80 9.72 10.42
CA GLN A 238 -3.34 8.51 11.02
C GLN A 238 -2.46 7.31 10.67
N ARG A 239 -2.15 6.47 11.66
CA ARG A 239 -1.51 5.18 11.42
C ARG A 239 -2.46 4.33 10.59
N ARG A 240 -2.08 3.98 9.37
CA ARG A 240 -2.76 2.88 8.66
C ARG A 240 -2.50 1.59 9.44
N ALA A 241 -3.52 0.75 9.63
CA ALA A 241 -3.30 -0.62 10.06
C ALA A 241 -2.25 -1.22 9.11
N ASN A 242 -1.13 -1.71 9.67
CA ASN A 242 0.02 -2.18 8.89
C ASN A 242 -0.46 -3.05 7.73
N TYR A 243 -0.28 -2.59 6.49
CA TYR A 243 -0.50 -3.40 5.30
C TYR A 243 0.65 -4.42 5.23
N GLY A 244 0.52 -5.50 6.01
CA GLY A 244 1.53 -6.52 6.22
C GLY A 244 2.36 -6.22 7.45
N GLY A 245 2.09 -6.94 8.54
CA GLY A 245 2.87 -6.89 9.79
C GLY A 245 4.31 -7.40 9.67
N THR A 246 4.98 -7.13 8.56
CA THR A 246 6.38 -7.50 8.32
C THR A 246 7.26 -6.45 8.99
N ASN A 247 8.15 -6.90 9.87
CA ASN A 247 9.11 -6.04 10.53
C ASN A 247 10.08 -5.47 9.48
N ILE A 248 10.12 -4.14 9.30
CA ILE A 248 11.02 -3.49 8.32
C ILE A 248 12.49 -3.89 8.55
N ALA A 249 12.88 -4.14 9.79
CA ALA A 249 14.20 -4.64 10.14
C ALA A 249 14.47 -6.03 9.55
N GLU A 250 13.47 -6.92 9.55
CA GLU A 250 13.57 -8.24 8.92
C GLU A 250 13.66 -8.13 7.41
N ILE A 251 12.91 -7.21 6.78
CA ILE A 251 12.99 -6.97 5.33
C ILE A 251 14.42 -6.54 4.92
N ILE A 252 15.01 -5.59 5.65
CA ILE A 252 16.37 -5.12 5.38
C ILE A 252 17.37 -6.27 5.58
N LYS A 253 17.28 -6.99 6.70
CA LYS A 253 18.16 -8.14 6.99
C LYS A 253 18.05 -9.22 5.92
N ASP A 254 16.83 -9.60 5.55
CA ASP A 254 16.57 -10.65 4.56
C ASP A 254 17.09 -10.24 3.18
N ALA A 255 16.80 -9.02 2.72
CA ALA A 255 17.28 -8.52 1.44
C ALA A 255 18.82 -8.49 1.37
N VAL A 256 19.48 -7.99 2.42
CA VAL A 256 20.95 -7.91 2.49
C VAL A 256 21.58 -9.31 2.53
N ASN A 257 20.94 -10.29 3.15
CA ASN A 257 21.48 -11.65 3.26
C ASN A 257 21.21 -12.53 2.03
N THR A 258 20.08 -12.32 1.34
CA THR A 258 19.61 -13.23 0.28
C THR A 258 19.83 -12.68 -1.13
N SER A 259 19.86 -11.37 -1.34
CA SER A 259 20.04 -10.80 -2.67
C SER A 259 21.48 -10.91 -3.15
N ASP A 260 21.67 -11.37 -4.39
CA ASP A 260 22.98 -11.43 -5.05
C ASP A 260 23.60 -10.06 -5.24
N ASN A 261 22.78 -9.00 -5.35
CA ASN A 261 23.26 -7.62 -5.53
C ASN A 261 24.20 -7.19 -4.38
N PHE A 262 23.97 -7.70 -3.17
CA PHE A 262 24.75 -7.34 -1.98
C PHE A 262 25.96 -8.27 -1.73
N ALA A 263 26.32 -9.18 -2.64
CA ALA A 263 27.39 -10.15 -2.42
C ALA A 263 28.73 -9.52 -2.03
N ASP A 264 29.12 -8.43 -2.70
CA ASP A 264 30.36 -7.71 -2.39
C ASP A 264 30.20 -6.80 -1.17
N VAL A 265 29.02 -6.20 -0.98
CA VAL A 265 28.70 -5.38 0.19
C VAL A 265 28.75 -6.19 1.49
N ARG A 266 28.34 -7.48 1.46
CA ARG A 266 28.42 -8.40 2.61
C ARG A 266 29.84 -8.63 3.13
N ARG A 267 30.86 -8.37 2.31
CA ARG A 267 32.28 -8.50 2.69
C ARG A 267 32.84 -7.23 3.30
N ASP A 268 32.11 -6.12 3.22
CA ASP A 268 32.53 -4.85 3.82
C ASP A 268 32.31 -4.87 5.34
N GLU A 269 33.36 -4.62 6.11
CA GLU A 269 33.32 -4.65 7.57
C GLU A 269 32.39 -3.58 8.16
N ARG A 270 32.10 -2.49 7.43
CA ARG A 270 31.17 -1.44 7.87
C ARG A 270 29.72 -1.91 7.89
N LEU A 271 29.37 -2.99 7.19
CA LEU A 271 28.01 -3.52 7.18
C LEU A 271 27.59 -4.07 8.54
N LYS A 272 28.50 -4.71 9.27
CA LYS A 272 28.22 -5.34 10.58
C LYS A 272 27.64 -4.35 11.60
N PRO A 273 28.28 -3.20 11.89
CA PRO A 273 27.72 -2.24 12.84
C PRO A 273 26.41 -1.61 12.35
N ILE A 274 26.18 -1.50 11.04
CA ILE A 274 24.90 -1.01 10.49
C ILE A 274 23.77 -1.99 10.82
N LEU A 275 23.94 -3.28 10.49
CA LEU A 275 22.90 -4.28 10.74
C LEU A 275 22.67 -4.57 12.23
N ALA A 276 23.67 -4.32 13.09
CA ALA A 276 23.53 -4.47 14.53
C ALA A 276 22.50 -3.53 15.16
N LYS A 277 22.20 -2.39 14.52
CA LYS A 277 21.15 -1.45 14.96
C LYS A 277 19.73 -2.00 14.80
N LEU A 278 19.55 -3.00 13.94
CA LEU A 278 18.25 -3.63 13.67
C LEU A 278 17.90 -4.76 14.67
N SER A 279 18.59 -4.85 15.81
CA SER A 279 18.49 -5.96 16.78
C SER A 279 17.26 -5.87 17.68
#